data_AF-A0A158CGG5-F1
#
_entry.id   AF-A0A158CGG5-F1
#
_cell.length_a   1.000
_cell.length_b   1.000
_cell.length_c   1.000
_cell.angle_alpha   90.00
_cell.angle_beta   90.00
_cell.angle_gamma   90.00
#
_symmetry.space_group_name_H-M   'P 1'
#
loop_
_entity.id
_entity.type
_entity.pdbx_description
1 polymer ?
#
loop_
_entity_poly.entity_id
_entity_poly.type
_entity_poly.pdbx_seq_one_letter_code
_entity_poly.pdbx_strand_id
1 'polypeptide(L)'
;MQQSMQQLDIFADSRDVVLRNDVVEHLQLRHAVDARASLTQLASEYPKDSALPAMTVLVRELENESSLPLTDHAELAAVRRHLEEDVMPAAQRVMPVQDAHAWSTPCWRSLAQRAAPLVFCGTRTESHAAPLWLRAGDWAAATDAVNTIESWWRIPPPLAWMTEARYRAGGLDAAWPLFAELAWLAPSGFAALIAGLRDASLDALRRRFDADFSGTGEI
;
A
#
# COMPACT_ATOMS: atom_id res chain seq x y z
N MET A 1 -14.22 -54.45 14.22
CA MET A 1 -14.33 -53.02 13.84
C MET A 1 -13.06 -52.33 14.26
N GLN A 2 -12.14 -52.10 13.32
CA GLN A 2 -10.87 -51.41 13.54
C GLN A 2 -11.12 -49.90 13.66
N GLN A 3 -10.99 -49.35 14.87
CA GLN A 3 -10.70 -47.94 15.09
C GLN A 3 -9.18 -47.78 15.10
N SER A 4 -8.57 -47.64 13.93
CA SER A 4 -7.13 -47.36 13.79
C SER A 4 -6.84 -46.71 12.44
N MET A 5 -7.41 -45.53 12.17
CA MET A 5 -7.10 -44.79 10.93
C MET A 5 -7.49 -43.30 10.95
N GLN A 6 -7.51 -42.66 12.13
CA GLN A 6 -7.69 -41.19 12.25
C GLN A 6 -6.60 -40.51 13.08
N GLN A 7 -5.60 -41.27 13.52
CA GLN A 7 -4.51 -40.79 14.37
C GLN A 7 -3.24 -40.46 13.56
N LEU A 8 -3.32 -40.47 12.22
CA LEU A 8 -2.17 -40.44 11.30
C LEU A 8 -1.96 -39.13 10.51
N ASP A 9 -2.81 -38.11 10.66
CA ASP A 9 -2.64 -36.84 9.92
C ASP A 9 -2.25 -35.63 10.79
N ILE A 10 -2.41 -35.71 12.11
CA ILE A 10 -2.08 -34.60 13.04
C ILE A 10 -0.59 -34.16 12.98
N PHE A 11 0.33 -35.07 12.69
CA PHE A 11 1.76 -34.76 12.62
C PHE A 11 2.20 -34.27 11.24
N ALA A 12 1.54 -34.74 10.17
CA ALA A 12 1.78 -34.22 8.81
C ALA A 12 1.28 -32.78 8.72
N ASP A 13 0.09 -32.51 9.26
CA ASP A 13 -0.52 -31.18 9.47
C ASP A 13 0.25 -30.30 10.47
N SER A 14 1.16 -30.89 11.25
CA SER A 14 2.04 -30.10 12.14
C SER A 14 3.31 -29.65 11.42
N ARG A 15 3.81 -30.45 10.48
CA ARG A 15 5.09 -30.20 9.82
C ARG A 15 4.95 -29.23 8.66
N ASP A 16 3.91 -29.35 7.85
CA ASP A 16 3.58 -28.36 6.82
C ASP A 16 3.33 -26.97 7.44
N VAL A 17 2.61 -26.91 8.57
CA VAL A 17 2.34 -25.67 9.31
C VAL A 17 3.62 -25.07 9.88
N VAL A 18 4.52 -25.88 10.45
CA VAL A 18 5.83 -25.40 10.91
C VAL A 18 6.64 -24.81 9.76
N LEU A 19 6.80 -25.55 8.65
CA LEU A 19 7.56 -25.07 7.50
C LEU A 19 6.93 -23.82 6.88
N ARG A 20 5.60 -23.73 6.85
CA ARG A 20 4.88 -22.54 6.40
C ARG A 20 5.17 -21.36 7.31
N ASN A 21 5.12 -21.55 8.62
CA ASN A 21 5.40 -20.51 9.59
C ASN A 21 6.85 -20.03 9.52
N ASP A 22 7.82 -20.94 9.31
CA ASP A 22 9.24 -20.58 9.13
C ASP A 22 9.41 -19.65 7.92
N VAL A 23 8.76 -19.95 6.79
CA VAL A 23 8.76 -19.07 5.61
C VAL A 23 8.13 -17.71 5.94
N VAL A 24 6.98 -17.69 6.63
CA VAL A 24 6.28 -16.45 7.01
C VAL A 24 7.15 -15.60 7.94
N GLU A 25 7.81 -16.20 8.92
CA GLU A 25 8.69 -15.51 9.86
C GLU A 25 9.86 -14.84 9.12
N HIS A 26 10.55 -15.56 8.25
CA HIS A 26 11.63 -14.97 7.45
C HIS A 26 11.13 -13.89 6.48
N LEU A 27 9.93 -14.04 5.92
CA LEU A 27 9.30 -12.99 5.12
C LEU A 27 8.97 -11.75 5.95
N GLN A 28 8.42 -11.91 7.16
CA GLN A 28 8.14 -10.81 8.10
C GLN A 28 9.41 -10.04 8.47
N LEU A 29 10.50 -10.77 8.72
CA LEU A 29 11.82 -10.20 8.98
C LEU A 29 12.51 -9.65 7.72
N ARG A 30 11.93 -9.87 6.53
CA ARG A 30 12.49 -9.51 5.22
C ARG A 30 13.88 -10.11 4.96
N HIS A 31 14.16 -11.31 5.49
CA HIS A 31 15.40 -12.02 5.24
C HIS A 31 15.32 -12.84 3.95
N ALA A 32 15.66 -12.24 2.81
CA ALA A 32 15.49 -12.86 1.48
C ALA A 32 16.12 -14.26 1.37
N VAL A 33 17.36 -14.41 1.85
CA VAL A 33 18.13 -15.67 1.75
C VAL A 33 17.49 -16.78 2.59
N ASP A 34 17.16 -16.47 3.85
CA ASP A 34 16.56 -17.45 4.77
C ASP A 34 15.13 -17.81 4.34
N ALA A 35 14.37 -16.83 3.85
CA ALA A 35 13.02 -17.04 3.31
C ALA A 35 13.07 -17.93 2.06
N ARG A 36 14.06 -17.73 1.16
CA ARG A 36 14.27 -18.60 0.00
C ARG A 36 14.62 -20.03 0.41
N ALA A 37 15.55 -20.19 1.36
CA ALA A 37 15.94 -21.52 1.85
C ALA A 37 14.74 -22.28 2.44
N SER A 38 13.97 -21.63 3.32
CA SER A 38 12.79 -22.20 3.95
C SER A 38 11.69 -22.51 2.92
N LEU A 39 11.50 -21.64 1.93
CA LEU A 39 10.53 -21.85 0.84
C LEU A 39 10.91 -23.04 -0.03
N THR A 40 12.21 -23.19 -0.35
CA THR A 40 12.71 -24.36 -1.09
C THR A 40 12.47 -25.65 -0.31
N GLN A 41 12.66 -25.63 1.01
CA GLN A 41 12.37 -26.79 1.85
C GLN A 41 10.86 -27.12 1.83
N LEU A 42 9.98 -26.15 2.08
CA LEU A 42 8.53 -26.34 2.01
C LEU A 42 8.10 -26.89 0.64
N ALA A 43 8.62 -26.33 -0.46
CA ALA A 43 8.29 -26.77 -1.81
C ALA A 43 8.78 -28.20 -2.12
N SER A 44 9.90 -28.63 -1.52
CA SER A 44 10.42 -29.99 -1.70
C SER A 44 9.59 -31.04 -0.97
N GLU A 45 9.09 -30.71 0.22
CA GLU A 45 8.33 -31.63 1.06
C GLU A 45 6.83 -31.61 0.73
N TYR A 46 6.30 -30.43 0.37
CA TYR A 46 4.88 -30.19 0.11
C TYR A 46 4.66 -29.43 -1.21
N PRO A 47 5.00 -30.02 -2.38
CA PRO A 47 4.96 -29.32 -3.68
C PRO A 47 3.57 -28.86 -4.14
N LYS A 48 2.50 -29.34 -3.48
CA LYS A 48 1.10 -28.98 -3.76
C LYS A 48 0.53 -27.97 -2.75
N ASP A 49 1.34 -27.45 -1.85
CA ASP A 49 0.88 -26.44 -0.89
C ASP A 49 0.37 -25.18 -1.62
N SER A 50 -0.84 -24.76 -1.25
CA SER A 50 -1.56 -23.68 -1.93
C SER A 50 -0.97 -22.29 -1.70
N ALA A 51 -0.14 -22.09 -0.68
CA ALA A 51 0.50 -20.83 -0.34
C ALA A 51 1.81 -20.62 -1.10
N LEU A 52 2.42 -21.68 -1.65
CA LEU A 52 3.69 -21.63 -2.38
C LEU A 52 3.75 -20.55 -3.47
N PRO A 53 2.73 -20.34 -4.32
CA PRO A 53 2.78 -19.29 -5.34
C PRO A 53 2.89 -17.89 -4.73
N ALA A 54 2.12 -17.62 -3.67
CA ALA A 54 2.13 -16.32 -3.00
C ALA A 54 3.47 -16.09 -2.26
N MET A 55 3.96 -17.10 -1.54
CA MET A 55 5.27 -17.02 -0.88
C MET A 55 6.41 -16.83 -1.89
N THR A 56 6.33 -17.46 -3.06
CA THR A 56 7.31 -17.30 -4.13
C THR A 56 7.37 -15.86 -4.65
N VAL A 57 6.23 -15.20 -4.82
CA VAL A 57 6.17 -13.78 -5.21
C VAL A 57 6.87 -12.93 -4.17
N LEU A 58 6.57 -13.14 -2.88
CA LEU A 58 7.13 -12.34 -1.79
C LEU A 58 8.65 -12.52 -1.65
N VAL A 59 9.16 -13.76 -1.73
CA VAL A 59 10.61 -14.02 -1.69
C VAL A 59 11.30 -13.37 -2.90
N ARG A 60 10.72 -13.46 -4.10
CA ARG A 60 11.29 -12.81 -5.29
C ARG A 60 11.33 -11.29 -5.16
N GLU A 61 10.31 -10.69 -4.57
CA GLU A 61 10.31 -9.24 -4.32
C GLU A 61 11.46 -8.84 -3.40
N LEU A 62 11.71 -9.60 -2.32
CA LEU A 62 12.86 -9.34 -1.43
C LEU A 62 14.21 -9.51 -2.13
N GLU A 63 14.33 -10.51 -3.02
CA GLU A 63 15.57 -10.76 -3.76
C GLU A 63 15.86 -9.70 -4.83
N ASN A 64 14.81 -9.07 -5.38
CA ASN A 64 14.91 -8.09 -6.46
C ASN A 64 14.94 -6.64 -5.96
N GLU A 65 15.13 -6.42 -4.65
CA GLU A 65 15.22 -5.07 -4.10
C GLU A 65 16.33 -4.27 -4.81
N SER A 66 15.92 -3.18 -5.45
CA SER A 66 16.81 -2.24 -6.12
C SER A 66 16.73 -0.90 -5.41
N SER A 67 17.87 -0.22 -5.30
CA SER A 67 17.97 1.17 -4.83
C SER A 67 18.20 2.16 -5.97
N LEU A 68 18.29 1.67 -7.21
CA LEU A 68 18.57 2.52 -8.37
C LEU A 68 17.37 3.44 -8.65
N PRO A 69 17.64 4.75 -8.90
CA PRO A 69 16.61 5.67 -9.34
C PRO A 69 15.90 5.17 -10.59
N LEU A 70 14.61 5.45 -10.68
CA LEU A 70 13.81 5.18 -11.88
C LEU A 70 14.13 6.21 -12.95
N THR A 71 14.13 5.76 -14.20
CA THR A 71 14.52 6.57 -15.35
C THR A 71 13.34 7.41 -15.87
N ASP A 72 12.13 6.84 -15.84
CA ASP A 72 10.94 7.50 -16.38
C ASP A 72 9.62 7.06 -15.71
N HIS A 73 8.53 7.73 -16.08
CA HIS A 73 7.19 7.45 -15.57
C HIS A 73 6.61 6.10 -16.02
N ALA A 74 7.07 5.53 -17.14
CA ALA A 74 6.60 4.21 -17.58
C ALA A 74 7.21 3.11 -16.70
N GLU A 75 8.49 3.22 -16.37
CA GLU A 75 9.18 2.36 -15.42
C GLU A 75 8.50 2.42 -14.05
N LEU A 76 8.22 3.63 -13.54
CA LEU A 76 7.46 3.82 -12.31
C LEU A 76 6.08 3.15 -12.35
N ALA A 77 5.33 3.36 -13.43
CA ALA A 77 4.00 2.77 -13.58
C ALA A 77 4.06 1.23 -13.60
N ALA A 78 5.09 0.64 -14.22
CA ALA A 78 5.29 -0.81 -14.26
C ALA A 78 5.62 -1.38 -12.87
N VAL A 79 6.58 -0.78 -12.16
CA VAL A 79 6.96 -1.25 -10.81
C VAL A 79 5.82 -1.07 -9.82
N ARG A 80 5.12 0.07 -9.87
CA ARG A 80 3.92 0.30 -9.04
C ARG A 80 2.85 -0.75 -9.31
N ARG A 81 2.53 -1.02 -10.58
CA ARG A 81 1.53 -2.02 -10.95
C ARG A 81 1.90 -3.40 -10.42
N HIS A 82 3.17 -3.80 -10.54
CA HIS A 82 3.65 -5.06 -9.98
C HIS A 82 3.41 -5.15 -8.46
N LEU A 83 3.72 -4.08 -7.71
CA LEU A 83 3.42 -4.03 -6.28
C LEU A 83 1.91 -4.19 -6.02
N GLU A 84 1.07 -3.42 -6.71
CA GLU A 84 -0.39 -3.39 -6.49
C GLU A 84 -1.09 -4.70 -6.88
N GLU A 85 -0.72 -5.29 -8.01
CA GLU A 85 -1.44 -6.41 -8.63
C GLU A 85 -0.89 -7.78 -8.22
N ASP A 86 0.42 -7.88 -7.92
CA ASP A 86 1.06 -9.16 -7.62
C ASP A 86 1.49 -9.25 -6.15
N VAL A 87 2.26 -8.28 -5.68
CA VAL A 87 2.94 -8.37 -4.38
C VAL A 87 1.96 -8.16 -3.22
N MET A 88 1.12 -7.11 -3.27
CA MET A 88 0.17 -6.82 -2.19
C MET A 88 -0.85 -7.95 -1.99
N PRO A 89 -1.48 -8.52 -3.04
CA PRO A 89 -2.37 -9.66 -2.88
C PRO A 89 -1.63 -10.91 -2.37
N ALA A 90 -0.37 -11.12 -2.74
CA ALA A 90 0.42 -12.22 -2.19
C ALA A 90 0.66 -12.05 -0.68
N ALA A 91 1.03 -10.84 -0.23
CA ALA A 91 1.23 -10.54 1.19
C ALA A 91 -0.05 -10.78 2.00
N GLN A 92 -1.21 -10.33 1.49
CA GLN A 92 -2.51 -10.50 2.14
C GLN A 92 -2.96 -11.97 2.21
N ARG A 93 -2.51 -12.84 1.30
CA ARG A 93 -2.82 -14.28 1.34
C ARG A 93 -1.97 -15.05 2.35
N VAL A 94 -0.75 -14.60 2.58
CA VAL A 94 0.25 -15.32 3.39
C VAL A 94 0.26 -14.84 4.83
N MET A 95 -0.09 -13.57 5.07
CA MET A 95 0.11 -12.88 6.33
C MET A 95 -1.20 -12.24 6.82
N PRO A 96 -1.40 -12.08 8.14
CA PRO A 96 -2.48 -11.26 8.68
C PRO A 96 -2.46 -9.83 8.11
N VAL A 97 -3.62 -9.19 8.03
CA VAL A 97 -3.78 -7.86 7.40
C VAL A 97 -2.82 -6.81 7.96
N GLN A 98 -2.61 -6.80 9.28
CA GLN A 98 -1.70 -5.85 9.94
C GLN A 98 -0.25 -6.07 9.51
N ASP A 99 0.19 -7.34 9.48
CA ASP A 99 1.55 -7.70 9.07
C ASP A 99 1.78 -7.45 7.58
N ALA A 100 0.78 -7.70 6.72
CA ALA A 100 0.86 -7.38 5.30
C ALA A 100 1.05 -5.87 5.06
N HIS A 101 0.41 -5.03 5.88
CA HIS A 101 0.56 -3.58 5.80
C HIS A 101 1.94 -3.12 6.30
N ALA A 102 2.42 -3.70 7.41
CA ALA A 102 3.77 -3.42 7.91
C ALA A 102 4.85 -3.88 6.93
N TRP A 103 4.67 -5.07 6.35
CA TRP A 103 5.60 -5.67 5.39
C TRP A 103 5.67 -4.89 4.08
N SER A 104 4.56 -4.34 3.59
CA SER A 104 4.54 -3.56 2.34
C SER A 104 5.08 -2.14 2.47
N THR A 105 5.12 -1.59 3.68
CA THR A 105 5.59 -0.21 3.94
C THR A 105 7.01 0.04 3.41
N PRO A 106 8.02 -0.83 3.68
CA PRO A 106 9.34 -0.72 3.07
C PRO A 106 9.35 -0.76 1.54
N CYS A 107 8.50 -1.57 0.89
CA CYS A 107 8.40 -1.62 -0.57
C CYS A 107 7.94 -0.25 -1.14
N TRP A 108 6.89 0.33 -0.56
CA TRP A 108 6.40 1.65 -0.97
C TRP A 108 7.42 2.75 -0.74
N ARG A 109 8.12 2.73 0.40
CA ARG A 109 9.20 3.67 0.71
C ARG A 109 10.34 3.58 -0.30
N SER A 110 10.82 2.37 -0.60
CA SER A 110 11.87 2.16 -1.60
C SER A 110 11.45 2.68 -2.97
N LEU A 111 10.23 2.36 -3.42
CA LEU A 111 9.72 2.87 -4.68
C LEU A 111 9.61 4.40 -4.72
N ALA A 112 9.15 5.02 -3.62
CA ALA A 112 9.05 6.47 -3.50
C ALA A 112 10.42 7.16 -3.58
N GLN A 113 11.43 6.58 -2.94
CA GLN A 113 12.83 7.07 -3.01
C GLN A 113 13.37 7.00 -4.43
N ARG A 114 13.16 5.87 -5.12
CA ARG A 114 13.62 5.70 -6.51
C ARG A 114 12.89 6.61 -7.49
N ALA A 115 11.63 6.96 -7.19
CA ALA A 115 10.82 7.89 -7.97
C ALA A 115 11.13 9.37 -7.71
N ALA A 116 11.91 9.70 -6.66
CA ALA A 116 12.16 11.09 -6.25
C ALA A 116 12.74 12.00 -7.36
N PRO A 117 13.59 11.53 -8.29
CA PRO A 117 14.10 12.38 -9.37
C PRO A 117 13.08 12.69 -10.48
N LEU A 118 11.94 11.99 -10.51
CA LEU A 118 10.94 12.17 -11.57
C LEU A 118 10.13 13.45 -11.31
N VAL A 119 10.13 14.35 -12.28
CA VAL A 119 9.34 15.59 -12.23
C VAL A 119 7.85 15.25 -12.36
N PHE A 120 6.99 15.99 -11.67
CA PHE A 120 5.54 15.81 -11.81
C PHE A 120 5.05 15.91 -13.26
N CYS A 121 4.24 14.93 -13.67
CA CYS A 121 3.62 14.87 -14.98
C CYS A 121 2.10 14.87 -14.85
N GLY A 122 1.43 15.95 -15.27
CA GLY A 122 -0.02 16.12 -15.12
C GLY A 122 -0.88 15.08 -15.87
N THR A 123 -0.34 14.41 -16.88
CA THR A 123 -1.03 13.32 -17.60
C THR A 123 -0.82 11.95 -16.95
N ARG A 124 0.08 11.85 -15.98
CA ARG A 124 0.41 10.63 -15.23
C ARG A 124 0.56 10.94 -13.74
N THR A 125 -0.53 11.41 -13.14
CA THR A 125 -0.56 11.90 -11.77
C THR A 125 -0.09 10.84 -10.76
N GLU A 126 -0.45 9.58 -10.96
CA GLU A 126 -0.02 8.46 -10.10
C GLU A 126 1.48 8.11 -10.22
N SER A 127 2.19 8.68 -11.20
CA SER A 127 3.61 8.43 -11.46
C SER A 127 4.47 9.53 -10.85
N HIS A 128 4.31 9.79 -9.56
CA HIS A 128 5.09 10.74 -8.78
C HIS A 128 5.44 10.15 -7.40
N ALA A 129 6.49 10.66 -6.73
CA ALA A 129 6.93 10.13 -5.43
C ALA A 129 5.91 10.38 -4.30
N ALA A 130 5.21 11.52 -4.32
CA ALA A 130 4.25 11.90 -3.26
C ALA A 130 3.17 10.84 -2.96
N PRO A 131 2.38 10.33 -3.94
CA PRO A 131 1.38 9.29 -3.66
C PRO A 131 1.99 8.00 -3.11
N LEU A 132 3.25 7.69 -3.43
CA LEU A 132 3.94 6.52 -2.90
C LEU A 132 4.36 6.70 -1.43
N TRP A 133 4.78 7.91 -1.06
CA TRP A 133 5.04 8.25 0.34
C TRP A 133 3.77 8.18 1.19
N LEU A 134 2.62 8.60 0.64
CA LEU A 134 1.32 8.43 1.31
C LEU A 134 1.01 6.94 1.53
N ARG A 135 1.25 6.07 0.54
CA ARG A 135 1.09 4.60 0.69
C ARG A 135 2.04 4.02 1.74
N ALA A 136 3.25 4.57 1.86
CA ALA A 136 4.24 4.17 2.86
C ALA A 136 3.95 4.72 4.27
N GLY A 137 2.92 5.55 4.45
CA GLY A 137 2.62 6.17 5.74
C GLY A 137 3.58 7.29 6.15
N ASP A 138 4.39 7.80 5.23
CA ASP A 138 5.39 8.83 5.50
C ASP A 138 4.88 10.22 5.06
N TRP A 139 4.10 10.84 5.94
CA TRP A 139 3.41 12.08 5.66
C TRP A 139 4.37 13.28 5.48
N ALA A 140 5.51 13.24 6.17
CA ALA A 140 6.54 14.26 6.04
C ALA A 140 7.21 14.18 4.67
N ALA A 141 7.67 12.98 4.26
CA ALA A 141 8.27 12.78 2.94
C ALA A 141 7.26 13.05 1.80
N ALA A 142 5.97 12.72 1.98
CA ALA A 142 4.92 13.09 1.03
C ALA A 142 4.80 14.61 0.88
N THR A 143 4.80 15.34 2.00
CA THR A 143 4.75 16.81 2.02
C THR A 143 5.95 17.41 1.28
N ASP A 144 7.16 16.93 1.57
CA ASP A 144 8.40 17.38 0.92
C ASP A 144 8.36 17.11 -0.58
N ALA A 145 7.89 15.93 -1.00
CA ALA A 145 7.74 15.57 -2.40
C ALA A 145 6.72 16.48 -3.12
N VAL A 146 5.60 16.87 -2.49
CA VAL A 146 4.66 17.81 -3.12
C VAL A 146 5.26 19.20 -3.25
N ASN A 147 6.07 19.65 -2.28
CA ASN A 147 6.70 20.97 -2.31
C ASN A 147 7.71 21.15 -3.45
N THR A 148 8.16 20.08 -4.10
CA THR A 148 9.01 20.18 -5.31
C THR A 148 8.20 20.58 -6.56
N ILE A 149 6.87 20.44 -6.52
CA ILE A 149 5.99 20.76 -7.63
C ILE A 149 5.67 22.25 -7.59
N GLU A 150 6.06 22.97 -8.64
CA GLU A 150 5.74 24.39 -8.76
C GLU A 150 4.22 24.61 -8.78
N SER A 151 3.75 25.59 -7.99
CA SER A 151 2.33 25.96 -7.91
C SER A 151 1.39 24.78 -7.61
N TRP A 152 1.85 23.78 -6.85
CA TRP A 152 1.10 22.55 -6.52
C TRP A 152 -0.33 22.80 -6.02
N TRP A 153 -0.55 23.89 -5.28
CA TRP A 153 -1.84 24.25 -4.70
C TRP A 153 -2.93 24.58 -5.74
N ARG A 154 -2.54 24.87 -7.00
CA ARG A 154 -3.47 25.09 -8.13
C ARG A 154 -3.76 23.84 -8.94
N ILE A 155 -3.08 22.73 -8.63
CA ILE A 155 -3.15 21.50 -9.39
C ILE A 155 -3.89 20.47 -8.53
N PRO A 156 -5.06 19.94 -8.96
CA PRO A 156 -5.90 19.14 -8.07
C PRO A 156 -5.22 17.90 -7.44
N PRO A 157 -4.44 17.07 -8.18
CA PRO A 157 -3.83 15.88 -7.57
C PRO A 157 -2.75 16.23 -6.53
N PRO A 158 -1.77 17.12 -6.78
CA PRO A 158 -0.85 17.58 -5.74
C PRO A 158 -1.53 18.22 -4.52
N LEU A 159 -2.58 19.02 -4.74
CA LEU A 159 -3.38 19.59 -3.64
C LEU A 159 -4.02 18.49 -2.79
N ALA A 160 -4.60 17.46 -3.42
CA ALA A 160 -5.18 16.32 -2.71
C ALA A 160 -4.14 15.56 -1.88
N TRP A 161 -2.95 15.30 -2.43
CA TRP A 161 -1.87 14.64 -1.70
C TRP A 161 -1.37 15.44 -0.51
N MET A 162 -1.20 16.77 -0.67
CA MET A 162 -0.83 17.65 0.44
C MET A 162 -1.92 17.65 1.52
N THR A 163 -3.19 17.70 1.11
CA THR A 163 -4.32 17.65 2.03
C THR A 163 -4.31 16.37 2.86
N GLU A 164 -4.12 15.22 2.20
CA GLU A 164 -4.01 13.92 2.87
C GLU A 164 -2.83 13.88 3.84
N ALA A 165 -1.63 14.29 3.39
CA ALA A 165 -0.43 14.28 4.22
C ALA A 165 -0.60 15.15 5.48
N ARG A 166 -1.12 16.37 5.32
CA ARG A 166 -1.37 17.28 6.45
C ARG A 166 -2.44 16.75 7.40
N TYR A 167 -3.50 16.13 6.86
CA TYR A 167 -4.54 15.53 7.67
C TYR A 167 -4.01 14.37 8.50
N ARG A 168 -3.27 13.44 7.88
CA ARG A 168 -2.72 12.27 8.56
C ARG A 168 -1.65 12.65 9.60
N ALA A 169 -0.92 13.75 9.38
CA ALA A 169 0.11 14.23 10.31
C ALA A 169 -0.43 15.07 11.47
N GLY A 170 -1.41 15.94 11.22
CA GLY A 170 -1.85 16.99 12.16
C GLY A 170 -3.35 17.07 12.40
N GLY A 171 -4.14 16.15 11.84
CA GLY A 171 -5.58 16.12 11.97
C GLY A 171 -6.30 17.19 11.14
N LEU A 172 -7.58 17.39 11.46
CA LEU A 172 -8.48 18.26 10.70
C LEU A 172 -8.02 19.72 10.65
N ASP A 173 -7.61 20.28 11.79
CA ASP A 173 -7.24 21.70 11.89
C ASP A 173 -6.06 22.05 10.97
N ALA A 174 -5.10 21.13 10.84
CA ALA A 174 -3.93 21.31 9.99
C ALA A 174 -4.25 21.26 8.48
N ALA A 175 -5.32 20.54 8.09
CA ALA A 175 -5.70 20.32 6.70
C ALA A 175 -6.93 21.14 6.26
N TRP A 176 -7.63 21.79 7.19
CA TRP A 176 -8.92 22.45 6.93
C TRP A 176 -8.90 23.43 5.75
N PRO A 177 -7.92 24.36 5.63
CA PRO A 177 -7.88 25.27 4.48
C PRO A 177 -7.71 24.53 3.15
N LEU A 178 -6.96 23.42 3.14
CA LEU A 178 -6.70 22.64 1.94
C LEU A 178 -7.92 21.81 1.52
N PHE A 179 -8.69 21.30 2.48
CA PHE A 179 -9.98 20.68 2.18
C PHE A 179 -10.94 21.65 1.51
N ALA A 180 -11.03 22.89 2.00
CA ALA A 180 -11.87 23.92 1.39
C ALA A 180 -11.43 24.24 -0.05
N GLU A 181 -10.12 24.43 -0.26
CA GLU A 181 -9.56 24.69 -1.59
C GLU A 181 -9.81 23.51 -2.54
N LEU A 182 -9.60 22.27 -2.08
CA LEU A 182 -9.81 21.07 -2.90
C LEU A 182 -11.31 20.88 -3.24
N ALA A 183 -12.20 21.14 -2.29
CA ALA A 183 -13.64 21.08 -2.53
C ALA A 183 -14.09 22.12 -3.56
N TRP A 184 -13.45 23.28 -3.60
CA TRP A 184 -13.71 24.32 -4.60
C TRP A 184 -13.14 23.97 -5.99
N LEU A 185 -11.86 23.56 -6.03
CA LEU A 185 -11.13 23.34 -7.28
C LEU A 185 -11.49 22.01 -7.96
N ALA A 186 -11.70 20.95 -7.18
CA ALA A 186 -11.99 19.60 -7.68
C ALA A 186 -12.93 18.84 -6.72
N PRO A 187 -14.24 19.14 -6.75
CA PRO A 187 -15.23 18.55 -5.85
C PRO A 187 -15.25 17.01 -5.83
N SER A 188 -15.06 16.38 -6.99
CA SER A 188 -14.98 14.91 -7.10
C SER A 188 -13.71 14.34 -6.46
N GLY A 189 -12.58 15.04 -6.60
CA GLY A 189 -11.31 14.69 -5.94
C GLY A 189 -11.41 14.83 -4.42
N PHE A 190 -12.07 15.88 -3.94
CA PHE A 190 -12.40 16.03 -2.52
C PHE A 190 -13.25 14.86 -1.99
N ALA A 191 -14.34 14.52 -2.69
CA ALA A 191 -15.20 13.40 -2.28
C ALA A 191 -14.44 12.06 -2.24
N ALA A 192 -13.59 11.80 -3.23
CA ALA A 192 -12.74 10.62 -3.28
C ALA A 192 -11.74 10.59 -2.11
N LEU A 193 -11.12 11.73 -1.77
CA LEU A 193 -10.19 11.84 -0.65
C LEU A 193 -10.88 11.53 0.68
N ILE A 194 -12.04 12.14 0.95
CA ILE A 194 -12.78 11.91 2.20
C ILE A 194 -13.14 10.42 2.35
N ALA A 195 -13.66 9.79 1.29
CA ALA A 195 -13.97 8.37 1.30
C ALA A 195 -12.71 7.49 1.53
N GLY A 196 -11.57 7.89 0.99
CA GLY A 196 -10.28 7.22 1.18
C GLY A 196 -9.71 7.33 2.59
N LEU A 197 -9.95 8.46 3.27
CA LEU A 197 -9.46 8.68 4.64
C LEU A 197 -10.10 7.73 5.66
N ARG A 198 -11.35 7.30 5.39
CA ARG A 198 -12.17 6.42 6.25
C ARG A 198 -12.30 6.95 7.69
N ASP A 199 -12.43 8.26 7.83
CA ASP A 199 -12.61 8.90 9.12
C ASP A 199 -14.09 9.17 9.39
N ALA A 200 -14.63 8.50 10.41
CA ALA A 200 -16.04 8.60 10.77
C ALA A 200 -16.45 10.03 11.16
N SER A 201 -15.52 10.86 11.66
CA SER A 201 -15.81 12.25 12.01
C SER A 201 -16.02 13.13 10.77
N LEU A 202 -15.21 12.92 9.72
CA LEU A 202 -15.37 13.58 8.43
C LEU A 202 -16.64 13.13 7.72
N ASP A 203 -16.95 11.84 7.77
CA ASP A 203 -18.19 11.30 7.21
C ASP A 203 -19.42 11.89 7.92
N ALA A 204 -19.38 12.00 9.24
CA ALA A 204 -20.46 12.60 10.02
C ALA A 204 -20.62 14.10 9.71
N LEU A 205 -19.50 14.84 9.58
CA LEU A 205 -19.51 16.24 9.19
C LEU A 205 -20.13 16.43 7.79
N ARG A 206 -19.75 15.57 6.84
CA ARG A 206 -20.31 15.58 5.48
C ARG A 206 -21.81 15.33 5.47
N ARG A 207 -22.28 14.28 6.17
CA ARG A 207 -23.70 13.96 6.25
C ARG A 207 -24.53 15.08 6.89
N ARG A 208 -23.99 15.75 7.91
CA ARG A 208 -24.64 16.90 8.54
C ARG A 208 -24.77 18.06 7.56
N PHE A 209 -23.70 18.38 6.84
CA PHE A 209 -23.73 19.39 5.80
C PHE A 209 -24.79 19.07 4.73
N ASP A 210 -24.82 17.83 4.23
CA ASP A 210 -25.79 17.41 3.20
C ASP A 210 -27.25 17.45 3.71
N ALA A 211 -27.48 17.17 5.00
CA ALA A 211 -28.80 17.24 5.62
C ALA A 211 -29.28 18.68 5.83
N ASP A 212 -28.36 19.60 6.18
CA ASP A 212 -28.67 21.00 6.42
C ASP A 212 -28.75 21.81 5.10
N PHE A 213 -28.17 21.29 4.01
CA PHE A 213 -28.12 21.95 2.71
C PHE A 213 -29.37 21.64 1.86
N SER A 214 -30.32 22.59 1.82
CA SER A 214 -31.56 22.49 1.04
C SER A 214 -31.39 22.87 -0.45
N GLY A 215 -30.22 22.63 -1.05
CA GLY A 215 -29.97 22.92 -2.45
C GLY A 215 -30.37 21.75 -3.34
N THR A 216 -31.42 21.91 -4.14
CA THR A 216 -31.69 21.03 -5.28
C THR A 216 -30.50 21.14 -6.23
N GLY A 217 -29.66 20.12 -6.29
CA GLY A 217 -28.45 20.06 -7.13
C GLY A 217 -28.75 20.09 -8.62
N GLU A 218 -29.36 21.16 -9.12
CA GLU A 218 -29.43 21.50 -10.53
C GLU A 218 -28.17 22.30 -10.87
N ILE A 219 -27.25 21.63 -11.59
CA ILE A 219 -26.30 22.28 -12.49
C ILE A 219 -26.82 22.03 -13.91
#